data_AF-A0A0Q4N308-F1
#
_entry.id   AF-A0A0Q4N308-F1
#
_cell.length_a   1.000
_cell.length_b   1.000
_cell.length_c   1.000
_cell.angle_alpha   90.00
_cell.angle_beta   90.00
_cell.angle_gamma   90.00
#
_symmetry.space_group_name_H-M   'P 1'
#
loop_
_entity.id
_entity.type
_entity.pdbx_description
1 polymer ?
#
loop_
_entity_poly.entity_id
_entity_poly.type
_entity_poly.pdbx_seq_one_letter_code
_entity_poly.pdbx_strand_id
1 'polypeptide(L)'
;MHTTLLLKERTAAEAEYAFDEHLRFKLHEFLKNECILTQAGIERVMPVLLEIYINGIYGMQVQFDIQIPPNSAYAPFEGVITQYAKEISPGFMNTLSNATALASFHMLQATARHLAALDDKAHKRQPH
;
A
#
# COMPACT_ATOMS: atom_id res chain seq x y z
N MET A 1 -3.66 -23.91 19.79
CA MET A 1 -4.29 -22.58 19.76
C MET A 1 -3.92 -21.92 18.45
N HIS A 2 -4.89 -21.56 17.60
CA HIS A 2 -4.65 -20.79 16.39
C HIS A 2 -5.42 -19.48 16.49
N THR A 3 -4.69 -18.38 16.50
CA THR A 3 -5.21 -17.02 16.33
C THR A 3 -5.46 -16.84 14.84
N THR A 4 -6.72 -16.81 14.40
CA THR A 4 -7.03 -16.53 12.99
C THR A 4 -7.19 -15.02 12.83
N LEU A 5 -6.22 -14.38 12.19
CA LEU A 5 -6.38 -13.05 11.58
C LEU A 5 -7.44 -13.19 10.47
N LEU A 6 -8.61 -12.61 10.65
CA LEU A 6 -9.58 -12.46 9.57
C LEU A 6 -9.09 -11.32 8.68
N LEU A 7 -8.37 -11.67 7.62
CA LEU A 7 -8.12 -10.76 6.51
C LEU A 7 -9.48 -10.47 5.87
N LYS A 8 -10.01 -9.25 6.04
CA LYS A 8 -11.09 -8.77 5.19
C LYS A 8 -10.58 -8.90 3.75
N GLU A 9 -11.24 -9.70 2.92
CA GLU A 9 -10.91 -9.80 1.50
C GLU A 9 -11.07 -8.40 0.90
N ARG A 10 -9.96 -7.70 0.76
CA ARG A 10 -9.91 -6.41 0.11
C ARG A 10 -10.04 -6.66 -1.37
N THR A 11 -11.04 -6.05 -1.99
CA THR A 11 -11.28 -6.23 -3.42
C THR A 11 -10.29 -5.39 -4.22
N ALA A 12 -9.95 -5.85 -5.43
CA ALA A 12 -9.11 -5.06 -6.34
C ALA A 12 -9.71 -3.68 -6.62
N ALA A 13 -11.04 -3.57 -6.68
CA ALA A 13 -11.74 -2.30 -6.89
C ALA A 13 -11.52 -1.29 -5.75
N GLU A 14 -11.52 -1.72 -4.49
CA GLU A 14 -11.21 -0.83 -3.36
C GLU A 14 -9.74 -0.38 -3.36
N ALA A 15 -8.85 -1.27 -3.80
CA ALA A 15 -7.43 -0.97 -3.96
C ALA A 15 -7.20 0.06 -5.06
N GLU A 16 -7.83 -0.11 -6.23
CA GLU A 16 -7.76 0.83 -7.35
C GLU A 16 -8.26 2.21 -6.95
N TYR A 17 -9.40 2.27 -6.26
CA TYR A 17 -9.95 3.53 -5.77
C TYR A 17 -8.98 4.25 -4.83
N ALA A 18 -8.43 3.53 -3.84
CA ALA A 18 -7.47 4.10 -2.89
C ALA A 18 -6.16 4.54 -3.56
N PHE A 19 -5.70 3.81 -4.58
CA PHE A 19 -4.54 4.18 -5.38
C PHE A 19 -4.78 5.48 -6.14
N ASP A 20 -5.91 5.58 -6.84
CA ASP A 20 -6.29 6.75 -7.62
C ASP A 20 -6.45 8.00 -6.74
N GLU A 21 -7.09 7.86 -5.58
CA GLU A 21 -7.35 8.98 -4.67
C GLU A 21 -6.08 9.53 -4.01
N HIS A 22 -5.14 8.66 -3.63
CA HIS A 22 -4.07 9.05 -2.70
C HIS A 22 -2.65 8.95 -3.24
N LEU A 23 -2.42 8.11 -4.26
CA LEU A 23 -1.08 7.73 -4.71
C LEU A 23 -0.80 8.13 -6.16
N ARG A 24 -1.79 8.01 -7.04
CA ARG A 24 -1.60 8.21 -8.49
C ARG A 24 -1.00 9.56 -8.83
N PHE A 25 -1.52 10.65 -8.27
CA PHE A 25 -0.98 11.99 -8.52
C PHE A 25 0.48 12.12 -8.06
N LYS A 26 0.79 11.66 -6.84
CA LYS A 26 2.14 11.72 -6.26
C LYS A 26 3.15 10.90 -7.06
N LEU A 27 2.76 9.69 -7.47
CA LEU A 27 3.60 8.83 -8.31
C LEU A 27 3.78 9.41 -9.70
N HIS A 28 2.75 10.03 -10.27
CA HIS A 28 2.84 10.69 -11.57
C HIS A 28 3.84 11.85 -11.52
N GLU A 29 3.75 12.72 -10.51
CA GLU A 29 4.73 13.80 -10.31
C GLU A 29 6.14 13.27 -10.09
N PHE A 30 6.29 12.22 -9.29
CA PHE A 30 7.58 11.57 -9.06
C PHE A 30 8.18 10.98 -10.34
N LEU A 31 7.39 10.25 -11.15
CA LEU A 31 7.86 9.68 -12.40
C LEU A 31 8.28 10.76 -13.40
N LYS A 32 7.54 11.88 -13.45
CA LYS A 32 7.84 13.00 -14.33
C LYS A 32 9.08 13.79 -13.89
N ASN A 33 9.16 14.11 -12.61
CA ASN A 33 10.13 15.09 -12.10
C ASN A 33 11.43 14.44 -11.60
N GLU A 34 11.35 13.25 -11.02
CA GLU A 34 12.50 12.54 -10.43
C GLU A 34 13.01 11.42 -11.33
N CYS A 35 12.10 10.65 -11.94
CA CYS A 35 12.49 9.59 -12.87
C CYS A 35 12.63 10.08 -14.32
N ILE A 36 12.24 11.34 -14.60
CA ILE A 36 12.37 12.01 -15.90
C ILE A 36 11.75 11.19 -17.04
N LEU A 37 10.64 10.50 -16.77
CA LEU A 37 9.91 9.77 -17.80
C LEU A 37 9.07 10.72 -18.66
N THR A 38 9.00 10.41 -19.95
CA THR A 38 8.01 11.00 -20.86
C THR A 38 6.60 10.58 -20.47
N GLN A 39 5.58 11.33 -20.93
CA GLN A 39 4.18 10.97 -20.68
C GLN A 39 3.85 9.53 -21.12
N ALA A 40 4.37 9.10 -22.28
CA ALA A 40 4.19 7.74 -22.77
C ALA A 40 4.88 6.69 -21.88
N GLY A 41 6.04 7.02 -21.30
CA GLY A 41 6.70 6.16 -20.31
C GLY A 41 5.90 6.03 -19.02
N ILE A 42 5.32 7.14 -18.54
CA ILE A 42 4.44 7.15 -17.36
C ILE A 42 3.22 6.27 -17.60
N GLU A 43 2.58 6.36 -18.77
CA GLU A 43 1.41 5.53 -19.13
C GLU A 43 1.72 4.03 -19.17
N ARG A 44 2.97 3.64 -19.47
CA ARG A 44 3.42 2.24 -19.40
C ARG A 44 3.73 1.79 -17.98
N VAL A 45 4.34 2.65 -17.16
CA VAL A 45 4.82 2.30 -15.81
C VAL A 45 3.68 2.35 -14.78
N MET A 46 2.73 3.27 -14.90
CA MET A 46 1.67 3.48 -13.91
C MET A 46 0.78 2.23 -13.68
N PRO A 47 0.33 1.49 -14.72
CA PRO A 47 -0.45 0.27 -14.52
C PRO A 47 0.33 -0.82 -13.76
N VAL A 48 1.64 -0.93 -14.00
CA VAL A 48 2.51 -1.89 -13.30
C VAL A 48 2.65 -1.51 -11.83
N LEU A 49 2.79 -0.22 -11.51
CA LEU A 49 2.81 0.26 -10.13
C LEU A 49 1.48 0.03 -9.41
N LEU A 50 0.36 0.19 -10.11
CA LEU A 50 -0.97 -0.14 -9.58
C LEU A 50 -1.07 -1.63 -9.27
N GLU A 51 -0.65 -2.51 -10.18
CA GLU A 51 -0.67 -3.96 -9.96
C GLU A 51 0.19 -4.38 -8.75
N ILE A 52 1.39 -3.80 -8.61
CA ILE A 52 2.25 -4.01 -7.44
C ILE A 52 1.59 -3.48 -6.16
N TYR A 53 0.90 -2.34 -6.24
CA TYR A 53 0.16 -1.80 -5.11
C TYR A 53 -0.96 -2.76 -4.69
N ILE A 54 -1.79 -3.22 -5.62
CA ILE A 54 -2.91 -4.14 -5.34
C ILE A 54 -2.39 -5.46 -4.75
N ASN A 55 -1.45 -6.10 -5.43
CA ASN A 55 -1.00 -7.46 -5.11
C ASN A 55 0.02 -7.53 -3.96
N GLY A 56 0.76 -6.44 -3.72
CA GLY A 56 1.84 -6.42 -2.73
C GLY A 56 1.52 -5.55 -1.51
N ILE A 57 1.04 -4.32 -1.73
CA ILE A 57 0.99 -3.31 -0.67
C ILE A 57 -0.39 -3.24 -0.01
N TYR A 58 -1.45 -3.19 -0.81
CA TYR A 58 -2.82 -3.06 -0.32
C TYR A 58 -3.30 -4.35 0.35
N GLY A 59 -2.90 -5.52 -0.16
CA GLY A 59 -3.09 -6.80 0.50
C GLY A 59 -2.31 -6.94 1.82
N MET A 60 -1.20 -6.22 1.96
CA MET A 60 -0.39 -6.17 3.19
C MET A 60 -0.75 -5.02 4.13
N GLN A 61 -1.63 -4.08 3.74
CA GLN A 61 -2.17 -3.09 4.64
C GLN A 61 -3.11 -3.78 5.63
N VAL A 62 -2.51 -4.35 6.68
CA VAL A 62 -3.20 -4.82 7.85
C VAL A 62 -3.87 -3.60 8.47
N GLN A 63 -5.20 -3.50 8.31
CA GLN A 63 -5.98 -2.71 9.25
C GLN A 63 -5.73 -3.38 10.59
N PHE A 64 -4.97 -2.70 11.46
CA PHE A 64 -4.84 -3.12 12.84
C PHE A 64 -6.18 -2.85 13.51
N ASP A 65 -7.12 -3.77 13.29
CA ASP A 65 -8.44 -3.74 13.89
C ASP A 65 -8.53 -4.99 14.76
N ILE A 66 -8.58 -4.78 16.08
CA ILE A 66 -8.70 -5.89 17.03
C ILE A 66 -10.16 -6.33 16.99
N GLN A 67 -10.48 -7.28 16.12
CA GLN A 67 -11.80 -7.91 16.09
C GLN A 67 -11.71 -9.26 16.80
N ILE A 68 -12.43 -9.39 17.91
CA ILE A 68 -12.51 -10.65 18.64
C ILE A 68 -13.71 -11.43 18.11
N PRO A 69 -13.54 -12.69 17.63
CA PRO A 69 -14.65 -13.47 17.12
C PRO A 69 -15.78 -13.57 18.17
N PRO A 70 -17.06 -13.47 17.78
CA PRO A 70 -18.17 -13.45 18.73
C PRO A 70 -18.29 -14.74 19.57
N ASN A 71 -17.72 -15.85 19.08
CA ASN A 71 -17.67 -17.14 19.77
C ASN A 71 -16.41 -17.35 20.62
N SER A 72 -15.55 -16.34 20.72
CA SER A 72 -14.32 -16.39 21.51
C SER A 72 -14.65 -16.25 23.00
N ALA A 73 -13.92 -16.98 23.84
CA ALA A 73 -13.92 -16.75 25.29
C ALA A 73 -13.52 -15.30 25.65
N TYR A 74 -12.88 -14.58 24.72
CA TYR A 74 -12.45 -13.20 24.88
C TYR A 74 -13.43 -12.17 24.35
N ALA A 75 -14.52 -12.57 23.68
CA ALA A 75 -15.52 -11.65 23.13
C ALA A 75 -16.10 -10.68 24.19
N PRO A 76 -16.37 -11.11 25.45
CA PRO A 76 -16.81 -10.20 26.50
C PRO A 76 -15.78 -9.13 26.88
N PHE A 77 -14.50 -9.33 26.54
CA PHE A 77 -13.39 -8.46 26.89
C PHE A 77 -12.90 -7.61 25.71
N GLU A 78 -13.54 -7.69 24.54
CA GLU A 78 -13.16 -6.95 23.33
C GLU A 78 -13.07 -5.44 23.58
N GLY A 79 -14.04 -4.88 24.30
CA GLY A 79 -14.04 -3.47 24.68
C GLY A 79 -12.83 -3.09 25.55
N VAL A 80 -12.48 -3.95 26.52
CA VAL A 80 -11.35 -3.72 27.44
C VAL A 80 -10.02 -3.86 26.72
N ILE A 81 -9.88 -4.87 25.85
CA ILE A 81 -8.66 -5.09 25.06
C ILE A 81 -8.44 -3.94 24.08
N THR A 82 -9.50 -3.52 23.39
CA THR A 82 -9.46 -2.38 22.46
C THR A 82 -9.16 -1.08 23.20
N GLN A 83 -9.76 -0.88 24.38
CA GLN A 83 -9.49 0.28 25.22
C GLN A 83 -8.05 0.28 25.73
N TYR A 84 -7.54 -0.85 26.21
CA TYR A 84 -6.17 -0.99 26.67
C TYR A 84 -5.14 -0.76 25.55
N ALA A 85 -5.41 -1.26 24.34
CA ALA A 85 -4.59 -0.99 23.16
C ALA A 85 -4.58 0.51 22.79
N LYS A 86 -5.71 1.21 22.98
CA LYS A 86 -5.81 2.68 22.79
C LYS A 86 -5.12 3.47 23.90
N GLU A 87 -5.14 2.95 25.14
CA GLU A 87 -4.59 3.61 26.33
C GLU A 87 -3.07 3.42 26.49
N ILE A 88 -2.50 2.27 26.09
CA ILE A 88 -1.04 2.03 26.15
C ILE A 88 -0.27 3.10 25.35
N SER A 89 -0.81 3.54 24.22
CA SER A 89 -0.23 4.66 23.50
C SER A 89 -1.29 5.29 22.60
N PRO A 90 -1.81 6.47 22.99
CA PRO A 90 -2.71 7.25 22.16
C PRO A 90 -2.04 7.52 20.81
N GLY A 91 -2.56 6.90 19.76
CA GLY A 91 -2.03 7.06 18.40
C GLY A 91 -0.99 6.04 17.96
N PHE A 92 -0.61 5.02 18.74
CA PHE A 92 0.30 3.97 18.27
C PHE A 92 -0.21 3.30 16.99
N MET A 93 -1.50 2.99 16.94
CA MET A 93 -2.14 2.40 15.77
C MET A 93 -2.12 3.36 14.57
N ASN A 94 -2.29 4.66 14.81
CA ASN A 94 -2.17 5.69 13.79
C ASN A 94 -0.72 5.85 13.31
N THR A 95 0.26 5.86 14.21
CA THR A 95 1.69 5.95 13.90
C THR A 95 2.15 4.73 13.11
N LEU A 96 1.70 3.52 13.50
CA LEU A 96 2.03 2.28 12.80
C LEU A 96 1.39 2.23 11.41
N SER A 97 0.12 2.66 11.29
CA SER A 97 -0.56 2.81 10.00
C SER A 97 0.18 3.81 9.08
N ASN A 98 0.54 4.98 9.61
CA ASN A 98 1.28 6.01 8.88
C ASN A 98 2.67 5.55 8.46
N ALA A 99 3.41 4.87 9.35
CA ALA A 99 4.73 4.32 9.05
C ALA A 99 4.66 3.25 7.96
N THR A 100 3.64 2.39 8.01
CA THR A 100 3.39 1.37 6.99
C THR A 100 3.06 2.02 5.65
N ALA A 101 2.15 3.00 5.63
CA ALA A 101 1.80 3.74 4.42
C ALA A 101 3.01 4.46 3.79
N LEU A 102 3.87 5.07 4.62
CA LEU A 102 5.09 5.73 4.17
C LEU A 102 6.11 4.73 3.59
N ALA A 103 6.34 3.61 4.27
CA ALA A 103 7.22 2.56 3.79
C ALA A 103 6.71 1.98 2.45
N SER A 104 5.42 1.72 2.34
CA SER A 104 4.78 1.28 1.11
C SER A 104 4.95 2.28 -0.04
N PHE A 105 4.81 3.58 0.23
CA PHE A 105 5.04 4.61 -0.78
C PHE A 105 6.51 4.65 -1.23
N HIS A 106 7.46 4.54 -0.31
CA HIS A 106 8.87 4.48 -0.67
C HIS A 106 9.23 3.23 -1.48
N MET A 107 8.61 2.09 -1.20
CA MET A 107 8.75 0.89 -2.03
C MET A 107 8.25 1.15 -3.46
N LEU A 108 7.09 1.78 -3.64
CA LEU A 108 6.59 2.16 -4.96
C LEU A 108 7.53 3.12 -5.68
N GLN A 109 8.10 4.11 -4.99
CA GLN A 109 9.09 5.02 -5.57
C GLN A 109 10.37 4.30 -6.00
N ALA A 110 10.86 3.35 -5.20
CA ALA A 110 12.05 2.57 -5.55
C ALA A 110 11.79 1.71 -6.80
N THR A 111 10.65 1.01 -6.83
CA THR A 111 10.23 0.21 -7.99
C THR A 111 10.02 1.10 -9.23
N ALA A 112 9.39 2.26 -9.07
CA ALA A 112 9.20 3.24 -10.13
C ALA A 112 10.53 3.65 -10.79
N ARG A 113 11.59 3.89 -9.99
CA ARG A 113 12.93 4.17 -10.52
C ARG A 113 13.50 3.00 -11.32
N HIS A 114 13.30 1.76 -10.86
CA HIS A 114 13.77 0.57 -11.57
C HIS A 114 13.04 0.39 -12.90
N LEU A 115 11.72 0.57 -12.90
CA LEU A 115 10.90 0.51 -14.12
C LEU A 115 11.28 1.63 -15.10
N ALA A 116 11.51 2.85 -14.62
CA ALA A 116 11.96 3.95 -15.46
C ALA A 116 13.32 3.66 -16.11
N ALA A 117 14.28 3.12 -15.36
CA ALA A 117 15.58 2.74 -15.90
C ALA A 117 15.50 1.60 -16.94
N LEU A 118 14.52 0.70 -16.81
CA LEU A 118 14.24 -0.33 -17.80
C LEU A 118 13.58 0.24 -19.06
N ASP A 119 12.63 1.16 -18.91
CA ASP A 119 11.98 1.85 -20.03
C ASP A 119 13.03 2.63 -20.85
N ASP A 120 13.91 3.38 -20.18
CA ASP A 120 15.02 4.09 -20.79
C ASP A 120 15.94 3.17 -21.62
N LYS A 121 16.27 1.99 -21.07
CA LYS A 121 17.10 1.00 -21.75
C LYS A 121 16.39 0.36 -22.95
N ALA A 122 15.10 0.11 -22.85
CA ALA A 122 14.31 -0.47 -23.93
C ALA A 122 14.20 0.51 -25.13
N HIS A 123 14.03 1.80 -24.86
CA HIS A 123 13.82 2.81 -25.88
C HIS A 123 15.13 3.39 -26.45
N LYS A 124 16.24 3.38 -25.69
CA LYS A 124 17.59 3.64 -26.24
C LYS A 124 18.12 2.50 -27.11
N ARG A 125 17.53 1.30 -27.02
CA ARG A 125 17.89 0.12 -27.81
C ARG A 125 17.11 -0.03 -29.11
N GLN A 126 16.13 0.84 -29.40
CA GLN A 126 15.48 0.82 -30.72
C GLN A 126 16.53 1.24 -31.76
N PRO A 127 16.96 0.32 -32.65
CA PRO A 127 17.98 0.62 -33.64
C PRO A 127 17.38 1.55 -34.69
N HIS A 128 18.11 2.61 -35.00
CA HIS A 128 18.02 3.26 -36.31
C HIS A 128 18.44 2.27 -37.41
#